data_AF-A0A2H4G3B2-F1
#
_entry.id   AF-A0A2H4G3B2-F1
#
_cell.length_a   1.000
_cell.length_b   1.000
_cell.length_c   1.000
_cell.angle_alpha   90.00
_cell.angle_beta   90.00
_cell.angle_gamma   90.00
#
_symmetry.space_group_name_H-M   'P 1'
#
loop_
_entity.id
_entity.type
_entity.pdbx_description
1 polymer ?
#
loop_
_entity_poly.entity_id
_entity_poly.type
_entity_poly.pdbx_seq_one_letter_code
_entity_poly.pdbx_strand_id
1 'polypeptide(L)' 'MQDFKTYLSTAPILATLWFGLLAGILIEINRFFPDGLILNFKESY' A
#
# COMPACT_ATOMS: atom_id res chain seq x y z
N MET A 1 23.93 -14.08 8.95
CA MET A 1 22.63 -13.53 8.50
C MET A 1 22.55 -12.00 8.55
N GLN A 2 23.49 -11.29 9.19
CA GLN A 2 23.42 -9.82 9.32
C GLN A 2 23.50 -9.09 7.98
N ASP A 3 24.40 -9.50 7.08
CA ASP A 3 24.60 -8.83 5.78
C ASP A 3 23.37 -8.89 4.88
N PHE A 4 22.61 -9.99 4.95
CA PHE A 4 21.34 -10.13 4.24
C PHE A 4 20.28 -9.15 4.75
N LYS A 5 20.22 -8.91 6.07
CA LYS A 5 19.30 -7.92 6.64
C LYS A 5 19.72 -6.50 6.26
N THR A 6 21.03 -6.20 6.26
CA THR A 6 21.56 -4.91 5.82
C THR A 6 21.24 -4.65 4.35
N TYR A 7 21.37 -5.67 3.49
CA TYR A 7 20.96 -5.58 2.09
C TYR A 7 19.47 -5.26 1.95
N LEU A 8 18.59 -5.98 2.65
CA LEU A 8 17.15 -5.70 2.65
C LEU A 8 16.80 -4.30 3.18
N SER A 9 17.63 -3.75 4.08
CA SER A 9 17.48 -2.40 4.63
C SER A 9 18.00 -1.28 3.73
N THR A 10 18.57 -1.59 2.56
CA THR A 10 19.03 -0.55 1.62
C THR A 10 17.84 0.25 1.09
N ALA A 11 18.00 1.57 0.96
CA ALA A 11 16.94 2.50 0.52
C ALA A 11 16.10 2.04 -0.70
N PRO A 12 16.67 1.56 -1.82
CA PRO A 12 15.86 1.14 -2.96
C PRO A 12 15.02 -0.12 -2.67
N ILE A 13 15.51 -1.04 -1.84
CA ILE A 13 14.84 -2.31 -1.54
C ILE A 13 13.70 -2.11 -0.55
N LEU A 14 13.92 -1.25 0.45
CA LEU A 14 12.85 -0.85 1.36
C LEU A 14 11.77 -0.05 0.62
N ALA A 15 12.16 0.81 -0.32
CA ALA A 15 11.23 1.57 -1.15
C ALA A 15 10.38 0.65 -2.04
N THR A 16 10.95 -0.35 -2.71
CA THR A 16 10.15 -1.27 -3.54
C THR A 16 9.19 -2.10 -2.70
N LEU A 17 9.60 -2.56 -1.51
CA LEU A 17 8.72 -3.27 -0.60
C LEU A 17 7.58 -2.37 -0.11
N TRP A 18 7.90 -1.12 0.27
CA TRP A 18 6.91 -0.15 0.74
C TRP A 18 5.91 0.24 -0.34
N PHE A 19 6.38 0.63 -1.52
CA PHE A 19 5.52 0.99 -2.64
C PHE A 19 4.75 -0.21 -3.19
N GLY A 20 5.31 -1.43 -3.13
CA GLY A 20 4.59 -2.65 -3.48
C GLY A 20 3.42 -2.91 -2.54
N LEU A 21 3.63 -2.77 -1.23
CA LEU A 21 2.55 -2.89 -0.24
C LEU A 21 1.50 -1.78 -0.41
N LEU A 22 1.93 -0.53 -0.55
CA LEU A 22 1.02 0.60 -0.78
C LEU A 22 0.21 0.42 -2.06
N ALA A 23 0.84 0.03 -3.17
CA ALA A 23 0.16 -0.21 -4.44
C ALA A 23 -0.88 -1.33 -4.29
N GLY A 24 -0.53 -2.44 -3.62
CA GLY A 24 -1.47 -3.52 -3.33
C GLY A 24 -2.70 -3.01 -2.57
N ILE A 25 -2.50 -2.25 -1.50
CA ILE A 25 -3.60 -1.67 -0.72
C ILE A 25 -4.48 -0.76 -1.59
N LEU A 26 -3.88 0.14 -2.37
CA LEU A 26 -4.61 1.06 -3.25
C LEU A 26 -5.41 0.30 -4.32
N ILE A 27 -4.86 -0.77 -4.89
CA ILE A 27 -5.54 -1.62 -5.87
C ILE A 27 -6.75 -2.29 -5.22
N GLU A 28 -6.59 -2.87 -4.03
CA GLU A 28 -7.68 -3.54 -3.33
C GLU A 28 -8.80 -2.55 -2.94
N ILE A 29 -8.45 -1.34 -2.50
CA ILE A 29 -9.42 -0.27 -2.22
C ILE A 29 -10.25 0.04 -3.46
N ASN A 30 -9.60 0.26 -4.61
CA ASN A 30 -10.32 0.54 -5.86
C ASN A 30 -11.05 -0.70 -6.41
N ARG A 31 -10.67 -1.92 -6.03
CA ARG A 31 -11.42 -3.14 -6.37
C ARG A 31 -12.73 -3.24 -5.59
N PHE A 32 -12.71 -2.94 -4.30
CA PHE A 32 -13.89 -3.00 -3.44
C PHE A 32 -14.79 -1.77 -3.56
N PHE A 33 -14.21 -0.60 -3.86
CA PHE A 33 -14.90 0.67 -4.06
C PHE A 33 -14.49 1.27 -5.41
N PRO A 34 -15.00 0.72 -6.53
CA PRO A 34 -14.56 1.13 -7.87
C PRO A 34 -15.02 2.54 -8.27
N ASP A 35 -16.08 3.07 -7.64
CA ASP A 35 -16.63 4.38 -7.93
C ASP A 35 -16.44 5.33 -6.73
N GLY A 36 -15.23 5.88 -6.63
CA GLY A 36 -14.77 6.73 -5.53
C GLY A 36 -14.67 8.22 -5.88
N LEU A 37 -15.62 8.76 -6.67
CA LEU A 37 -15.55 10.16 -7.12
C LEU A 37 -15.60 11.17 -5.95
N ILE A 38 -16.34 10.82 -4.90
CA ILE A 38 -16.51 11.61 -3.69
C ILE A 38 -16.44 10.66 -2.50
N LEU A 39 -15.81 11.07 -1.40
CA LEU A 39 -15.78 10.31 -0.15
C LEU A 39 -17.17 10.30 0.50
N ASN A 40 -18.04 9.41 0.03
CA ASN A 40 -19.41 9.25 0.52
C ASN A 40 -19.43 8.27 1.70
N PHE A 41 -19.25 8.78 2.92
CA PHE A 41 -19.65 8.05 4.13
C PHE A 41 -21.12 8.36 4.39
N LYS A 42 -22.01 7.39 4.21
CA LYS A 42 -23.38 7.54 4.73
C LYS A 42 -23.31 7.52 6.25
N GLU A 43 -23.61 8.65 6.89
CA GLU A 43 -24.02 8.67 8.30
C GLU A 43 -25.31 7.86 8.39
N SER A 44 -25.24 6.65 8.96
CA SER A 44 -26.42 5.82 9.18
C SER A 44 -27.13 6.35 10.42
N TYR A 45 -28.33 6.88 10.25
CA TYR A 45 -29.30 7.02 11.33
C TYR A 45 -29.77 5.65 11.82
#